data_AF-A0A1F2WEW9-F1
#
_entry.id   AF-A0A1F2WEW9-F1
#
_cell.length_a   1.000
_cell.length_b   1.000
_cell.length_c   1.000
_cell.angle_alpha   90.00
_cell.angle_beta   90.00
_cell.angle_gamma   90.00
#
_symmetry.space_group_name_H-M   'P 1'
#
loop_
_entity.id
_entity.type
_entity.pdbx_description
1 polymer ?
#
loop_
_entity_poly.entity_id
_entity_poly.type
_entity_poly.pdbx_seq_one_letter_code
_entity_poly.pdbx_strand_id
1 'polypeptide(L)'
;MIMEDEMKRLALFFVIALLATSFLAAGCGNGSAGTVGSVDTVAATSGKQTTVEEIARNPQGYDSVIVTTEGNYAVGYCSACFLLKDGVFSVRVEVSDTAPLPPESKLNARMQITGKIYVAQGSPNIVAENIIYK
;
A
#
# COMPACT_ATOMS: atom_id res chain seq x y z
N MET A 1 37.82 -6.09 -30.39
CA MET A 1 36.52 -6.69 -30.01
C MET A 1 36.42 -6.78 -28.49
N ILE A 2 36.49 -5.63 -27.81
CA ILE A 2 36.22 -5.38 -26.39
C ILE A 2 36.02 -3.85 -26.34
N MET A 3 34.88 -3.33 -26.82
CA MET A 3 34.62 -1.88 -26.73
C MET A 3 33.16 -1.47 -26.96
N GLU A 4 32.18 -2.37 -26.82
CA GLU A 4 30.76 -2.04 -27.05
C GLU A 4 29.81 -2.34 -25.88
N ASP A 5 30.27 -2.96 -24.79
CA ASP A 5 29.38 -3.40 -23.71
C ASP A 5 29.27 -2.40 -22.52
N GLU A 6 30.13 -1.38 -22.47
CA GLU A 6 30.26 -0.45 -21.32
C GLU A 6 29.62 0.94 -21.55
N MET A 7 28.76 1.11 -22.56
CA MET A 7 28.10 2.41 -22.86
C MET A 7 26.57 2.40 -22.76
N LYS A 8 25.97 1.36 -22.17
CA LYS A 8 24.50 1.32 -21.95
C LYS A 8 24.08 1.46 -20.48
N ARG A 9 25.00 1.34 -19.53
CA ARG A 9 24.68 1.35 -18.09
C ARG A 9 24.70 2.72 -17.42
N LEU A 10 25.08 3.80 -18.12
CA LEU A 10 25.27 5.13 -17.53
C LEU A 10 24.32 6.22 -18.03
N ALA A 11 23.31 5.89 -18.84
CA ALA A 11 22.38 6.87 -19.43
C ALA A 11 20.92 6.73 -18.95
N LEU A 12 20.69 6.08 -17.81
CA LEU A 12 19.37 5.95 -17.19
C LEU A 12 19.33 6.54 -15.78
N PHE A 13 20.08 7.62 -15.57
CA PHE A 13 19.92 8.52 -14.45
C PHE A 13 19.89 9.93 -15.03
N PHE A 14 18.89 10.72 -14.65
CA PHE A 14 18.55 12.05 -15.19
C PHE A 14 17.80 12.04 -16.52
N VAL A 15 16.47 12.15 -16.45
CA VAL A 15 15.63 13.22 -17.04
C VAL A 15 14.19 12.72 -16.99
N ILE A 16 13.52 12.89 -15.85
CA ILE A 16 12.06 13.02 -15.82
C ILE A 16 11.76 14.16 -14.85
N ALA A 17 12.05 15.38 -15.31
CA ALA A 17 11.59 16.61 -14.68
C ALA A 17 10.62 17.29 -15.66
N LEU A 18 9.41 17.50 -15.16
CA LEU A 18 8.38 18.45 -15.60
C LEU A 18 7.97 18.41 -17.08
N LEU A 19 6.67 18.20 -17.30
CA LEU A 19 5.80 19.29 -17.76
C LEU A 19 4.33 18.88 -17.55
N ALA A 20 3.69 19.60 -16.63
CA ALA A 20 2.26 19.65 -16.45
C ALA A 20 1.66 20.58 -17.51
N THR A 21 0.70 20.08 -18.28
CA THR A 21 -0.35 20.81 -19.00
C THR A 21 -1.31 19.74 -19.51
N SER A 22 -2.62 19.81 -19.36
CA SER A 22 -3.50 20.96 -19.25
C SER A 22 -4.92 20.41 -19.10
N PHE A 23 -5.78 21.01 -18.26
CA PHE A 23 -7.17 21.26 -18.63
C PHE A 23 -7.67 22.50 -17.88
N LEU A 24 -7.55 23.66 -18.55
CA LEU A 24 -8.40 24.81 -18.28
C LEU A 24 -9.67 24.63 -19.09
N ALA A 25 -10.84 24.76 -18.45
CA ALA A 25 -11.82 25.80 -18.78
C ALA A 25 -13.19 25.50 -18.15
N ALA A 26 -13.51 26.34 -17.16
CA ALA A 26 -14.80 26.94 -16.87
C ALA A 26 -16.09 26.29 -17.42
N GLY A 27 -16.93 25.83 -16.49
CA GLY A 27 -18.38 25.95 -16.59
C GLY A 27 -18.88 26.81 -15.43
N CYS A 28 -19.20 28.07 -15.70
CA CYS A 28 -19.92 28.96 -14.78
C CYS A 28 -21.32 28.40 -14.46
N GLY A 29 -21.74 28.48 -13.19
CA GLY A 29 -23.11 28.20 -12.80
C GLY A 29 -23.35 28.45 -11.31
N ASN A 30 -23.73 29.70 -10.98
CA ASN A 30 -24.40 30.20 -9.78
C ASN A 30 -24.68 29.24 -8.60
N GLY A 31 -24.34 29.68 -7.38
CA GLY A 31 -25.19 29.41 -6.23
C GLY A 31 -24.49 29.26 -4.89
N SER A 32 -24.38 30.40 -4.19
CA SER A 32 -24.60 30.53 -2.74
C SER A 32 -23.58 29.95 -1.75
N ALA A 33 -23.06 30.88 -0.94
CA ALA A 33 -22.21 30.68 0.22
C ALA A 33 -22.69 29.59 1.20
N GLY A 34 -21.73 28.81 1.70
CA GLY A 34 -21.94 27.90 2.82
C GLY A 34 -20.73 27.00 3.02
N THR A 35 -19.80 27.46 3.86
CA THR A 35 -18.75 26.72 4.58
C THR A 35 -18.53 25.27 4.14
N VAL A 36 -17.57 25.05 3.22
CA VAL A 36 -17.10 23.69 2.91
C VAL A 36 -15.89 23.43 3.79
N GLY A 37 -16.10 22.65 4.86
CA GLY A 37 -15.00 22.05 5.59
C GLY A 37 -14.10 21.32 4.60
N SER A 38 -12.80 21.53 4.72
CA SER A 38 -11.78 20.86 3.94
C SER A 38 -11.96 19.35 4.10
N VAL A 39 -12.65 18.72 3.16
CA VAL A 39 -12.59 17.28 2.98
C VAL A 39 -11.28 17.06 2.26
N ASP A 40 -10.24 16.74 3.04
CA ASP A 40 -9.07 16.04 2.54
C ASP A 40 -9.61 14.79 1.84
N THR A 41 -9.79 14.91 0.53
CA THR A 41 -10.09 13.77 -0.32
C THR A 41 -8.77 13.05 -0.48
N VAL A 42 -8.34 12.34 0.56
CA VAL A 42 -7.31 11.30 0.44
C VAL A 42 -7.93 10.32 -0.54
N ALA A 43 -7.50 10.37 -1.79
CA ALA A 43 -7.96 9.45 -2.81
C ALA A 43 -7.68 8.04 -2.29
N ALA A 44 -8.74 7.35 -1.86
CA ALA A 44 -8.62 6.02 -1.32
C ALA A 44 -8.15 5.12 -2.46
N THR A 45 -6.88 4.70 -2.42
CA THR A 45 -6.38 3.63 -3.27
C THR A 45 -7.24 2.40 -3.00
N SER A 46 -8.19 2.11 -3.89
CA SER A 46 -9.10 0.97 -3.73
C SER A 46 -8.33 -0.30 -4.08
N GLY A 47 -7.87 -1.01 -3.05
CA GLY A 47 -7.22 -2.31 -3.19
C GLY A 47 -8.22 -3.42 -3.55
N LYS A 48 -7.74 -4.47 -4.21
CA LYS A 48 -8.51 -5.71 -4.40
C LYS A 48 -8.88 -6.30 -3.03
N GLN A 49 -10.16 -6.51 -2.77
CA GLN A 49 -10.62 -7.21 -1.56
C GLN A 49 -10.20 -8.69 -1.61
N THR A 50 -9.59 -9.19 -0.54
CA THR A 50 -9.10 -10.57 -0.42
C THR A 50 -8.92 -10.98 1.04
N THR A 51 -8.79 -12.28 1.32
CA THR A 51 -8.51 -12.79 2.66
C THR A 51 -7.03 -13.10 2.88
N VAL A 52 -6.62 -13.17 4.14
CA VAL A 52 -5.26 -13.61 4.53
C VAL A 52 -5.00 -15.04 4.03
N GLU A 53 -6.02 -15.89 4.05
CA GLU A 53 -5.94 -17.26 3.52
C GLU A 53 -5.61 -17.28 2.02
N GLU A 54 -6.32 -16.49 1.21
CA GLU A 54 -6.11 -16.47 -0.25
C GLU A 54 -4.70 -16.00 -0.60
N ILE A 55 -4.21 -14.96 0.09
CA ILE A 55 -2.85 -14.46 -0.06
C ILE A 55 -1.84 -15.54 0.34
N ALA A 56 -2.05 -16.19 1.49
CA ALA A 56 -1.14 -17.20 2.01
C ALA A 56 -1.08 -18.47 1.13
N ARG A 57 -2.21 -18.87 0.54
CA ARG A 57 -2.29 -20.07 -0.32
C ARG A 57 -1.77 -19.86 -1.73
N ASN A 58 -1.89 -18.65 -2.27
CA ASN A 58 -1.39 -18.33 -3.60
C ASN A 58 -0.62 -16.99 -3.65
N PRO A 59 0.55 -16.89 -2.98
CA PRO A 59 1.29 -15.63 -2.88
C PRO A 59 1.59 -15.01 -4.24
N GLN A 60 2.03 -15.82 -5.21
CA GLN A 60 2.42 -15.37 -6.56
C GLN A 60 1.28 -14.70 -7.33
N GLY A 61 0.02 -15.09 -7.07
CA GLY A 61 -1.15 -14.44 -7.67
C GLY A 61 -1.42 -13.02 -7.17
N TYR A 62 -0.69 -12.57 -6.14
CA TYR A 62 -0.81 -11.26 -5.52
C TYR A 62 0.46 -10.42 -5.61
N ASP A 63 1.52 -10.88 -6.28
CA ASP A 63 2.75 -10.09 -6.37
C ASP A 63 2.52 -8.76 -7.08
N SER A 64 3.00 -7.67 -6.46
CA SER A 64 2.78 -6.28 -6.87
C SER A 64 1.32 -5.81 -6.91
N VAL A 65 0.37 -6.56 -6.33
CA VAL A 65 -1.05 -6.20 -6.27
C VAL A 65 -1.33 -5.37 -5.02
N ILE A 66 -2.12 -4.29 -5.16
CA ILE A 66 -2.66 -3.55 -4.02
C ILE A 66 -3.93 -4.26 -3.56
N VAL A 67 -3.96 -4.64 -2.28
CA VAL A 67 -5.07 -5.38 -1.68
C VAL A 67 -5.63 -4.66 -0.48
N THR A 68 -6.88 -4.97 -0.16
CA THR A 68 -7.47 -4.71 1.15
C THR A 68 -7.82 -6.06 1.77
N THR A 69 -7.34 -6.31 2.97
CA THR A 69 -7.56 -7.58 3.69
C THR A 69 -7.83 -7.34 5.17
N GLU A 70 -8.50 -8.28 5.81
CA GLU A 70 -8.81 -8.21 7.24
C GLU A 70 -8.17 -9.36 8.01
N GLY A 71 -7.80 -9.07 9.26
CA GLY A 71 -7.29 -10.08 10.18
C GLY A 71 -6.99 -9.49 11.55
N ASN A 72 -6.48 -10.33 12.45
CA ASN A 72 -6.09 -9.93 13.79
C ASN A 72 -4.60 -9.62 13.85
N TYR A 73 -4.25 -8.55 14.56
CA TYR A 73 -2.85 -8.26 14.90
C TYR A 73 -2.30 -9.32 15.85
N ALA A 74 -1.42 -10.19 15.38
CA ALA A 74 -0.97 -11.33 16.18
C ALA A 74 0.29 -11.05 16.99
N VAL A 75 1.30 -10.44 16.37
CA VAL A 75 2.59 -10.14 17.02
C VAL A 75 3.37 -9.13 16.20
N GLY A 76 3.96 -8.13 16.87
CA GLY A 76 5.00 -7.27 16.31
C GLY A 76 6.37 -7.88 16.57
N TYR A 77 7.24 -7.93 15.56
CA TYR A 77 8.56 -8.58 15.69
C TYR A 77 9.71 -7.77 15.08
N CYS A 78 9.41 -6.57 14.57
CA CYS A 78 10.39 -5.56 14.17
C CYS A 78 9.78 -4.16 14.39
N SER A 79 10.55 -3.08 14.27
CA SER A 79 10.08 -1.70 14.50
C SER A 79 8.94 -1.26 13.57
N ALA A 80 8.75 -1.93 12.43
CA ALA A 80 7.69 -1.65 11.46
C ALA A 80 6.98 -2.92 10.97
N CYS A 81 7.13 -4.06 11.65
CA CYS A 81 6.67 -5.35 11.12
C CYS A 81 5.77 -6.09 12.11
N PHE A 82 4.68 -6.66 11.60
CA PHE A 82 3.83 -7.57 12.35
C PHE A 82 3.26 -8.72 11.52
N LEU A 83 2.61 -9.67 12.19
CA LEU A 83 1.82 -10.72 11.56
C LEU A 83 0.33 -10.39 11.64
N LEU A 84 -0.32 -10.39 10.48
CA LEU A 84 -1.77 -10.37 10.37
C LEU A 84 -2.27 -11.81 10.27
N LYS A 85 -3.21 -12.20 11.13
CA LYS A 85 -3.75 -13.57 11.17
C LYS A 85 -5.24 -13.62 10.86
N ASP A 86 -5.63 -14.64 10.12
CA ASP A 86 -7.03 -15.06 9.96
C ASP A 86 -7.12 -16.57 10.19
N GLY A 87 -7.65 -16.96 11.36
CA GLY A 87 -7.64 -18.34 11.82
C GLY A 87 -6.23 -18.94 11.88
N VAL A 88 -5.97 -19.92 11.02
CA VAL A 88 -4.68 -20.63 10.92
C VAL A 88 -3.69 -19.97 9.96
N PHE A 89 -4.15 -19.03 9.11
CA PHE A 89 -3.31 -18.37 8.12
C PHE A 89 -2.71 -17.09 8.69
N SER A 90 -1.49 -16.78 8.24
CA SER A 90 -0.78 -15.57 8.64
C SER A 90 -0.02 -15.00 7.46
N VAL A 91 -0.05 -13.68 7.32
CA VAL A 91 0.73 -12.94 6.33
C VAL A 91 1.57 -11.89 7.07
N ARG A 92 2.77 -11.66 6.55
CA ARG A 92 3.66 -10.61 7.03
C ARG A 92 3.12 -9.25 6.60
N VAL A 93 3.11 -8.30 7.51
CA VAL A 93 2.81 -6.90 7.23
C VAL A 93 3.99 -6.04 7.66
N GLU A 94 4.43 -5.19 6.76
CA GLU A 94 5.38 -4.11 6.97
C GLU A 94 4.62 -2.79 6.87
N VAL A 95 4.78 -1.92 7.86
CA VAL A 95 4.10 -0.63 7.91
C VAL A 95 4.94 0.38 7.15
N SER A 96 4.34 1.03 6.16
CA SER A 96 5.00 2.15 5.46
C SER A 96 5.34 3.26 6.45
N ASP A 97 6.39 4.04 6.15
CA ASP A 97 6.82 5.18 6.99
C ASP A 97 5.72 6.21 7.26
N THR A 98 4.65 6.17 6.47
CA THR A 98 3.48 7.06 6.56
C THR A 98 2.34 6.52 7.43
N ALA A 99 2.37 5.25 7.83
CA ALA A 99 1.31 4.63 8.63
C ALA A 99 1.76 4.39 10.08
N PRO A 100 0.89 4.58 11.09
CA PRO A 100 1.24 4.32 12.48
C PRO A 100 1.35 2.81 12.73
N LEU A 101 2.43 2.37 13.39
CA LEU A 101 2.56 0.99 13.85
C LEU A 101 1.48 0.68 14.91
N PRO A 102 0.84 -0.49 14.85
CA PRO A 102 -0.09 -0.90 15.90
C PRO A 102 0.60 -1.06 17.26
N PRO A 103 0.11 -0.41 18.34
CA PRO A 103 0.71 -0.58 19.66
C PRO A 103 0.43 -2.00 20.18
N GLU A 104 1.34 -2.54 21.00
CA GLU A 104 1.19 -3.89 21.59
C GLU A 104 -0.11 -4.06 22.38
N SER A 105 -0.67 -2.99 22.95
CA SER A 105 -1.97 -2.98 23.62
C SER A 105 -3.15 -3.38 22.72
N LYS A 106 -2.94 -3.40 21.40
CA LYS A 106 -3.93 -3.83 20.40
C LYS A 106 -3.71 -5.27 19.93
N LEU A 107 -2.90 -6.07 20.61
CA LEU A 107 -2.73 -7.49 20.30
C LEU A 107 -4.11 -8.19 20.20
N ASN A 108 -4.26 -9.02 19.18
CA ASN A 108 -5.50 -9.68 18.76
C ASN A 108 -6.64 -8.75 18.31
N ALA A 109 -6.43 -7.43 18.23
CA ALA A 109 -7.42 -6.54 17.66
C ALA A 109 -7.64 -6.86 16.18
N ARG A 110 -8.90 -6.83 15.75
CA ARG A 110 -9.26 -6.97 14.35
C ARG A 110 -8.92 -5.68 13.60
N MET A 111 -8.34 -5.84 12.43
CA MET A 111 -7.87 -4.75 11.60
C MET A 111 -8.24 -5.00 10.15
N GLN A 112 -8.41 -3.92 9.42
CA GLN A 112 -8.43 -3.90 7.96
C GLN A 112 -7.18 -3.18 7.49
N ILE A 113 -6.46 -3.80 6.56
CA ILE A 113 -5.19 -3.32 6.04
C ILE A 113 -5.32 -3.17 4.54
N THR A 114 -4.92 -2.01 4.03
CA THR A 114 -4.75 -1.77 2.61
C THR A 114 -3.28 -1.51 2.32
N GLY A 115 -2.73 -2.20 1.32
CA GLY A 115 -1.32 -2.11 0.98
C GLY A 115 -0.93 -2.94 -0.23
N LYS A 116 0.29 -2.72 -0.70
CA LYS A 116 0.86 -3.45 -1.84
C LYS A 116 1.55 -4.72 -1.37
N ILE A 117 1.28 -5.84 -2.02
CA ILE A 117 1.95 -7.11 -1.76
C ILE A 117 3.24 -7.20 -2.58
N TYR A 118 4.29 -7.70 -1.94
CA TYR A 118 5.53 -8.14 -2.56
C TYR A 118 5.79 -9.58 -2.15
N VAL A 119 6.20 -10.42 -3.09
CA VAL A 119 6.47 -11.83 -2.81
C VAL A 119 7.96 -12.10 -2.95
N ALA A 120 8.62 -12.38 -1.82
CA ALA A 120 10.03 -12.76 -1.79
C ALA A 120 10.14 -14.25 -1.44
N GLN A 121 10.78 -15.03 -2.33
CA GLN A 121 11.01 -16.47 -2.12
C GLN A 121 9.70 -17.25 -1.79
N GLY A 122 8.59 -16.87 -2.43
CA GLY A 122 7.28 -17.48 -2.20
C GLY A 122 6.55 -17.01 -0.93
N SER A 123 7.13 -16.12 -0.13
CA SER A 123 6.50 -15.57 1.06
C SER A 123 5.90 -14.18 0.77
N PRO A 124 4.59 -13.97 1.01
CA PRO A 124 3.95 -12.68 0.80
C PRO A 124 4.30 -11.71 1.94
N ASN A 125 4.63 -10.47 1.60
CA ASN A 125 4.79 -9.32 2.49
C ASN A 125 3.84 -8.20 2.03
N ILE A 126 2.96 -7.73 2.91
CA ILE A 126 2.10 -6.58 2.63
C ILE A 126 2.82 -5.34 3.15
N VAL A 127 3.13 -4.39 2.27
CA VAL A 127 3.52 -3.03 2.66
C VAL A 127 2.26 -2.22 2.86
N ALA A 128 1.85 -2.05 4.12
CA ALA A 128 0.62 -1.37 4.51
C ALA A 128 0.72 0.14 4.34
N GLU A 129 -0.19 0.69 3.55
CA GLU A 129 -0.38 2.13 3.34
C GLU A 129 -1.46 2.67 4.28
N ASN A 130 -2.44 1.84 4.63
CA ASN A 130 -3.55 2.21 5.50
C ASN A 130 -3.93 1.06 6.43
N ILE A 131 -4.16 1.38 7.71
CA ILE A 131 -4.52 0.43 8.75
C ILE A 131 -5.70 1.00 9.55
N ILE A 132 -6.81 0.26 9.60
CA ILE A 132 -8.04 0.64 10.28
C ILE A 132 -8.38 -0.43 11.32
N TYR A 133 -8.53 -0.03 12.58
CA TYR A 133 -9.06 -0.89 13.64
C TYR A 133 -10.57 -1.07 13.47
N LYS A 134 -11.07 -2.29 13.62
CA LYS A 134 -12.49 -2.62 13.58
C LYS A 134 -13.06 -2.85 14.97
#